data_AF-A0AAV5VAT9-F1
#
_entry.id   AF-A0AAV5VAT9-F1
#
_cell.length_a   1.000
_cell.length_b   1.000
_cell.length_c   1.000
_cell.angle_alpha   90.00
_cell.angle_beta   90.00
_cell.angle_gamma   90.00
#
_symmetry.space_group_name_H-M   'P 1'
#
loop_
_entity.id
_entity.type
_entity.pdbx_description
1 polymer ?
#
loop_
_entity_poly.entity_id
_entity_poly.type
_entity_poly.pdbx_seq_one_letter_code
_entity_poly.pdbx_strand_id
1 'polypeptide(L)'
;TFLRQKYKIYFGATEDNICYYHPGGRPEGLPSILRTFELSCIAQLIVRAIVLSSFYVRWYFTYLKCTRVRNTNAGSVVCFLASLTPKLQSAETIFAFLLTCLQQDNDATLKWLFPSIVIGWAIAVCLYILSFTLMSLIDESRSKSATRLAQLRLACLSVCAFCSPIWIASHLEFIKRKTCFTEVPIREALAEYATVIAVMIFVVSQLYEFRHYWGLLSCSDHDHHVEVNAEFESEYQPAEKEIRPAPIRNRLSTSSSRKSSDAFLVGSMIA
;
A
#
# COMPACT_ATOMS: atom_id res chain seq x y z
N THR A 1 -26.63 -35.59 -18.13
CA THR A 1 -25.68 -35.34 -19.23
C THR A 1 -25.67 -33.88 -19.70
N PHE A 2 -26.81 -33.26 -20.01
CA PHE A 2 -26.88 -31.87 -20.49
C PHE A 2 -26.35 -30.81 -19.48
N LEU A 3 -26.76 -30.89 -18.20
CA LEU A 3 -26.19 -30.05 -17.13
C LEU A 3 -24.68 -30.24 -17.01
N ARG A 4 -24.20 -31.48 -17.08
CA ARG A 4 -22.77 -31.83 -16.99
C ARG A 4 -21.93 -31.15 -18.09
N GLN A 5 -22.44 -31.11 -19.33
CA GLN A 5 -21.81 -30.43 -20.46
C GLN A 5 -21.85 -28.90 -20.32
N LYS A 6 -22.96 -28.35 -19.79
CA LYS A 6 -23.08 -26.93 -19.48
C LYS A 6 -22.08 -26.53 -18.38
N TYR A 7 -21.95 -27.33 -17.32
CA TYR A 7 -20.92 -27.11 -16.30
C TYR A 7 -19.50 -27.27 -16.87
N LYS A 8 -19.26 -28.24 -17.76
CA LYS A 8 -17.96 -28.42 -18.45
C LYS A 8 -17.55 -27.16 -19.23
N ILE A 9 -18.49 -26.53 -19.92
CA ILE A 9 -18.25 -25.33 -20.76
C ILE A 9 -18.15 -24.05 -19.91
N TYR A 10 -19.03 -23.86 -18.91
CA TYR A 10 -19.03 -22.66 -18.07
C TYR A 10 -17.89 -22.63 -17.04
N PHE A 11 -17.43 -23.80 -16.60
CA PHE A 11 -16.43 -23.96 -15.53
C PHE A 11 -15.11 -24.59 -16.02
N GLY A 12 -14.96 -24.81 -17.34
CA GLY A 12 -13.69 -25.29 -17.93
C GLY A 12 -13.20 -26.63 -17.37
N ALA A 13 -14.10 -27.51 -16.92
CA ALA A 13 -13.71 -28.79 -16.32
C ALA A 13 -13.18 -29.76 -17.38
N THR A 14 -11.91 -30.16 -17.26
CA THR A 14 -11.31 -31.29 -17.99
C THR A 14 -11.85 -32.62 -17.47
N GLU A 15 -11.67 -33.73 -18.20
CA GLU A 15 -12.19 -35.05 -17.79
C GLU A 15 -11.55 -35.59 -16.50
N ASP A 16 -10.44 -34.99 -16.07
CA ASP A 16 -9.76 -35.28 -14.79
C ASP A 16 -10.24 -34.38 -13.63
N ASN A 17 -10.93 -33.26 -13.93
CA ASN A 17 -11.50 -32.34 -12.94
C ASN A 17 -12.91 -32.77 -12.50
N ILE A 18 -13.09 -34.07 -12.26
CA ILE A 18 -14.37 -34.58 -11.74
C ILE A 18 -14.45 -34.18 -10.26
N CYS A 19 -15.11 -33.07 -9.99
CA CYS A 19 -15.64 -32.79 -8.66
C CYS A 19 -16.56 -33.94 -8.25
N TYR A 20 -16.50 -34.36 -6.99
CA TYR A 20 -17.37 -35.45 -6.53
C TYR A 20 -18.77 -34.87 -6.33
N TYR A 21 -19.74 -35.42 -7.06
CA TYR A 21 -21.15 -35.12 -6.82
C TYR A 21 -21.55 -35.73 -5.48
N HIS A 22 -21.30 -35.01 -4.40
CA HIS A 22 -21.85 -35.34 -3.10
C HIS A 22 -23.28 -34.77 -3.02
N PRO A 23 -24.31 -35.59 -2.75
CA PRO A 23 -25.64 -35.09 -2.43
C PRO A 23 -25.53 -34.28 -1.14
N GLY A 24 -25.61 -32.96 -1.25
CA GLY A 24 -25.27 -32.02 -0.18
C GLY A 24 -25.12 -30.56 -0.62
N GLY A 25 -25.28 -30.27 -1.92
CA GLY A 25 -25.53 -28.90 -2.38
C GLY A 25 -26.69 -28.31 -1.57
N ARG A 26 -26.48 -27.11 -1.04
CA ARG A 26 -27.48 -26.40 -0.24
C ARG A 26 -28.16 -25.39 -1.16
N PRO A 27 -29.34 -25.70 -1.74
CA PRO A 27 -30.00 -24.81 -2.70
C PRO A 27 -30.41 -23.44 -2.11
N GLU A 28 -30.41 -23.31 -0.77
CA GLU A 28 -30.65 -22.05 -0.06
C GLU A 28 -29.35 -21.30 0.29
N GLY A 29 -28.19 -21.79 -0.16
CA GLY A 29 -26.88 -21.20 0.08
C GLY A 29 -26.56 -20.03 -0.84
N LEU A 30 -25.53 -19.27 -0.48
CA LEU A 30 -24.97 -18.21 -1.31
C LEU A 30 -23.66 -18.67 -1.96
N PRO A 31 -23.31 -18.19 -3.16
CA PRO A 31 -22.11 -18.63 -3.87
C PRO A 31 -20.83 -18.10 -3.21
N SER A 32 -19.93 -18.98 -2.77
CA SER A 32 -18.61 -18.57 -2.27
C SER A 32 -17.74 -18.01 -3.40
N ILE A 33 -17.04 -16.90 -3.14
CA ILE A 33 -16.16 -16.24 -4.12
C ILE A 33 -14.97 -17.16 -4.44
N LEU A 34 -14.31 -17.68 -3.41
CA LEU A 34 -13.14 -18.55 -3.52
C LEU A 34 -13.45 -19.87 -4.25
N ARG A 35 -14.60 -20.49 -3.94
CA ARG A 35 -15.04 -21.71 -4.63
C ARG A 35 -15.38 -21.44 -6.09
N THR A 36 -15.92 -20.26 -6.38
CA THR A 36 -16.23 -19.85 -7.76
C THR A 36 -14.96 -19.59 -8.56
N PHE A 37 -13.90 -19.06 -7.93
CA PHE A 37 -12.60 -18.93 -8.58
C PHE A 37 -12.00 -20.28 -8.93
N GLU A 38 -11.93 -21.23 -7.99
CA GLU A 38 -11.44 -22.60 -8.27
C GLU A 38 -12.13 -23.25 -9.48
N LEU A 39 -13.41 -22.93 -9.70
CA LEU A 39 -14.20 -23.52 -10.78
C LEU A 39 -14.24 -22.68 -12.07
N SER A 40 -13.74 -21.43 -12.11
CA SER A 40 -13.84 -20.59 -13.31
C SER A 40 -12.50 -20.01 -13.75
N CYS A 41 -11.98 -20.54 -14.86
CA CYS A 41 -10.72 -20.10 -15.47
C CYS A 41 -10.73 -18.60 -15.86
N ILE A 42 -11.85 -18.12 -16.42
CA ILE A 42 -11.98 -16.70 -16.80
C ILE A 42 -11.98 -15.80 -15.55
N ALA A 43 -12.72 -16.19 -14.50
CA ALA A 43 -12.73 -15.43 -13.26
C ALA A 43 -11.35 -15.40 -12.61
N GLN A 44 -10.63 -16.53 -12.58
CA GLN A 44 -9.25 -16.58 -12.10
C GLN A 44 -8.33 -15.66 -12.89
N LEU A 45 -8.39 -15.66 -14.22
CA LEU A 45 -7.52 -14.83 -15.05
C LEU A 45 -7.77 -13.34 -14.81
N ILE A 46 -9.04 -12.93 -14.71
CA ILE A 46 -9.42 -11.55 -14.39
C ILE A 46 -8.89 -11.15 -13.00
N VAL A 47 -9.09 -12.00 -11.99
CA VAL A 47 -8.65 -11.71 -10.61
C VAL A 47 -7.12 -11.68 -10.52
N ARG A 48 -6.41 -12.58 -11.21
CA ARG A 48 -4.94 -12.54 -11.31
C ARG A 48 -4.45 -11.21 -11.87
N ALA A 49 -5.07 -10.72 -12.95
CA ALA A 49 -4.73 -9.43 -13.53
C ALA A 49 -5.00 -8.26 -12.57
N ILE A 50 -6.12 -8.29 -11.83
CA ILE A 50 -6.45 -7.29 -10.82
C ILE A 50 -5.45 -7.33 -9.65
N VAL A 51 -5.12 -8.52 -9.13
CA VAL A 51 -4.16 -8.68 -8.02
C VAL A 51 -2.77 -8.18 -8.45
N LEU A 52 -2.28 -8.58 -9.62
CA LEU A 52 -0.98 -8.15 -10.14
C LEU A 52 -0.90 -6.65 -10.41
N SER A 53 -1.94 -6.07 -11.04
CA SER A 53 -1.98 -4.63 -11.29
C SER A 53 -2.07 -3.82 -9.99
N SER A 54 -2.91 -4.25 -9.04
CA SER A 54 -3.03 -3.61 -7.74
C SER A 54 -1.75 -3.73 -6.90
N PHE A 55 -1.00 -4.83 -7.04
CA PHE A 55 0.28 -5.03 -6.33
C PHE A 55 1.26 -3.92 -6.64
N TYR A 56 1.52 -3.66 -7.93
CA TYR A 56 2.51 -2.68 -8.34
C TYR A 56 2.20 -1.29 -7.76
N VAL A 57 0.93 -0.88 -7.91
CA VAL A 57 0.40 0.39 -7.42
C VAL A 57 0.54 0.48 -5.89
N ARG A 58 0.03 -0.51 -5.15
CA ARG A 58 0.09 -0.53 -3.69
C ARG A 58 1.53 -0.59 -3.17
N TRP A 59 2.39 -1.38 -3.81
CA TRP A 59 3.77 -1.60 -3.36
C TRP A 59 4.59 -0.32 -3.48
N TYR A 60 4.46 0.35 -4.62
CA TYR A 60 5.07 1.66 -4.84
C TYR A 60 4.60 2.68 -3.79
N PHE A 61 3.30 2.72 -3.47
CA PHE A 61 2.78 3.65 -2.47
C PHE A 61 3.23 3.37 -1.05
N THR A 62 3.18 2.11 -0.63
CA THR A 62 3.70 1.74 0.69
C THR A 62 5.18 2.07 0.79
N TYR A 63 5.94 1.84 -0.28
CA TYR A 63 7.36 2.20 -0.32
C TYR A 63 7.56 3.70 -0.14
N LEU A 64 6.88 4.56 -0.92
CA LEU A 64 6.98 6.02 -0.79
C LEU A 64 6.58 6.53 0.60
N LYS A 65 5.53 5.97 1.19
CA LYS A 65 5.09 6.35 2.55
C LYS A 65 6.15 5.96 3.59
N CYS A 66 6.70 4.75 3.48
CA CYS A 66 7.70 4.25 4.43
C CYS A 66 9.04 4.98 4.32
N THR A 67 9.47 5.38 3.11
CA THR A 67 10.70 6.15 2.93
C THR A 67 10.57 7.56 3.51
N ARG A 68 9.42 8.24 3.31
CA ARG A 68 9.15 9.54 3.94
C ARG A 68 9.24 9.46 5.46
N VAL A 69 8.53 8.50 6.04
CA VAL A 69 8.48 8.29 7.49
C VAL A 69 9.86 7.99 8.08
N ARG A 70 10.72 7.27 7.35
CA ARG A 70 12.09 6.98 7.75
C ARG A 70 13.04 8.18 7.61
N ASN A 71 12.75 9.10 6.70
CA ASN A 71 13.57 10.30 6.47
C ASN A 71 13.25 11.44 7.44
N THR A 72 11.99 11.55 7.87
CA THR A 72 11.66 12.31 9.09
C THR A 72 12.28 11.58 10.28
N ASN A 73 12.93 12.27 11.22
CA ASN A 73 13.52 11.71 12.45
C ASN A 73 12.44 11.11 13.39
N ALA A 74 11.70 10.11 12.91
CA ALA A 74 10.59 9.48 13.59
C ALA A 74 11.10 8.51 14.66
N GLY A 75 10.30 8.30 15.70
CA GLY A 75 10.64 7.39 16.79
C GLY A 75 10.94 5.96 16.30
N SER A 76 11.76 5.23 17.07
CA SER A 76 12.23 3.86 16.73
C SER A 76 11.11 2.89 16.35
N VAL A 77 9.96 2.96 17.04
CA VAL A 77 8.77 2.14 16.77
C VAL A 77 8.22 2.40 15.36
N VAL A 78 8.17 3.67 14.94
CA VAL A 78 7.64 4.06 13.62
C VAL A 78 8.60 3.60 12.52
N CYS A 79 9.91 3.73 12.73
CA CYS A 79 10.93 3.24 11.81
C CYS A 79 10.87 1.70 11.64
N PHE A 80 10.61 0.97 12.73
CA PHE A 80 10.38 -0.48 12.68
C PHE A 80 9.12 -0.81 11.86
N LEU A 81 8.00 -0.15 12.14
CA LEU A 81 6.75 -0.34 11.40
C LEU A 81 6.90 0.00 9.91
N ALA A 82 7.62 1.08 9.57
CA ALA A 82 7.92 1.46 8.20
C ALA A 82 8.82 0.43 7.47
N SER A 83 9.68 -0.29 8.21
CA SER A 83 10.49 -1.37 7.65
C SER A 83 9.72 -2.69 7.50
N LEU A 84 8.74 -2.92 8.39
CA LEU A 84 7.93 -4.13 8.43
C LEU A 84 6.78 -4.10 7.41
N THR A 85 6.09 -2.96 7.29
CA THR A 85 4.90 -2.78 6.44
C THR A 85 5.11 -3.19 4.97
N PRO A 86 6.20 -2.80 4.26
CA PRO A 86 6.40 -3.25 2.89
C PRO A 86 6.63 -4.76 2.79
N LYS A 87 7.26 -5.38 3.80
CA LYS A 87 7.46 -6.84 3.84
C LYS A 87 6.12 -7.58 4.01
N LEU A 88 5.28 -7.08 4.92
CA LEU A 88 3.94 -7.63 5.14
C LEU A 88 3.06 -7.50 3.90
N GLN A 89 3.16 -6.37 3.18
CA GLN A 89 2.45 -6.22 1.92
C GLN A 89 2.93 -7.21 0.86
N SER A 90 4.24 -7.37 0.70
CA SER A 90 4.79 -8.37 -0.22
C SER A 90 4.30 -9.77 0.13
N ALA A 91 4.31 -10.13 1.42
CA ALA A 91 3.79 -11.42 1.88
C ALA A 91 2.29 -11.58 1.56
N GLU A 92 1.46 -10.58 1.88
CA GLU A 92 0.03 -10.57 1.57
C GLU A 92 -0.22 -10.79 0.07
N THR A 93 0.53 -10.08 -0.78
CA THR A 93 0.38 -10.18 -2.22
C THR A 93 0.86 -11.53 -2.76
N ILE A 94 1.97 -12.07 -2.25
CA ILE A 94 2.45 -13.40 -2.64
C ILE A 94 1.38 -14.45 -2.30
N PHE A 95 0.81 -14.40 -1.09
CA PHE A 95 -0.26 -15.30 -0.71
C PHE A 95 -1.52 -15.10 -1.55
N ALA A 96 -1.93 -13.86 -1.82
CA ALA A 96 -3.08 -13.57 -2.69
C ALA A 96 -2.86 -14.10 -4.11
N PHE A 97 -1.66 -13.90 -4.67
CA PHE A 97 -1.28 -14.43 -5.97
C PHE A 97 -1.31 -15.95 -5.99
N LEU A 98 -0.69 -16.61 -5.02
CA LEU A 98 -0.71 -18.07 -4.91
C LEU A 98 -2.14 -18.61 -4.75
N LEU A 99 -3.00 -17.92 -3.98
CA LEU A 99 -4.40 -18.27 -3.81
C LEU A 99 -5.20 -18.15 -5.12
N THR A 100 -4.82 -17.23 -6.00
CA THR A 100 -5.45 -17.13 -7.34
C THR A 100 -4.84 -18.07 -8.38
N CYS A 101 -3.61 -18.55 -8.14
CA CYS A 101 -2.83 -19.31 -9.10
C CYS A 101 -2.94 -20.82 -8.94
N LEU A 102 -3.00 -21.30 -7.70
CA LEU A 102 -3.13 -22.71 -7.42
C LEU A 102 -4.48 -23.24 -7.89
N GLN A 103 -4.46 -24.42 -8.51
CA GLN A 103 -5.65 -25.18 -8.87
C GLN A 103 -5.50 -26.59 -8.31
N GLN A 104 -6.46 -27.04 -7.50
CA GLN A 104 -6.35 -28.31 -6.76
C GLN A 104 -6.03 -29.53 -7.65
N ASP A 105 -6.45 -29.48 -8.91
CA ASP A 105 -6.33 -30.58 -9.84
C ASP A 105 -5.03 -30.57 -10.64
N ASN A 106 -4.55 -29.39 -11.03
CA ASN A 106 -3.26 -29.24 -11.70
C ASN A 106 -2.09 -29.37 -10.71
N ASP A 107 -2.30 -28.95 -9.46
CA ASP A 107 -1.29 -28.91 -8.40
C ASP A 107 -1.50 -29.99 -7.33
N ALA A 108 -1.93 -31.19 -7.74
CA ALA A 108 -2.29 -32.28 -6.84
C ALA A 108 -1.14 -32.74 -5.93
N THR A 109 0.12 -32.54 -6.33
CA THR A 109 1.33 -32.83 -5.53
C THR A 109 1.55 -31.82 -4.41
N LEU A 110 0.95 -30.63 -4.50
CA LEU A 110 1.09 -29.52 -3.57
C LEU A 110 -0.18 -29.29 -2.73
N LYS A 111 -1.03 -30.31 -2.56
CA LYS A 111 -2.29 -30.21 -1.78
C LYS A 111 -2.12 -29.65 -0.36
N TRP A 112 -0.98 -29.91 0.28
CA TRP A 112 -0.65 -29.38 1.62
C TRP A 112 -0.48 -27.85 1.64
N LEU A 113 -0.19 -27.25 0.49
CA LEU A 113 0.06 -25.82 0.34
C LEU A 113 -1.24 -24.99 0.37
N PHE A 114 -2.38 -25.56 -0.05
CA PHE A 114 -3.65 -24.86 -0.10
C PHE A 114 -4.11 -24.35 1.28
N PRO A 115 -4.17 -25.18 2.35
CA PRO A 115 -4.48 -24.69 3.69
C PRO A 115 -3.51 -23.61 4.17
N SER A 116 -2.21 -23.82 3.93
CA SER A 116 -1.16 -22.90 4.36
C SER A 116 -1.27 -21.54 3.70
N ILE A 117 -1.64 -21.47 2.41
CA ILE A 117 -1.82 -20.21 1.69
C ILE A 117 -3.05 -19.47 2.19
N VAL A 118 -4.18 -20.17 2.37
CA VAL A 118 -5.43 -19.53 2.82
C VAL A 118 -5.25 -18.93 4.21
N ILE A 119 -4.66 -19.69 5.13
CA ILE A 119 -4.36 -19.21 6.49
C ILE A 119 -3.28 -18.12 6.44
N GLY A 120 -2.22 -18.31 5.65
CA GLY A 120 -1.12 -17.37 5.49
C GLY A 120 -1.59 -16.01 4.94
N TRP A 121 -2.49 -16.02 3.95
CA TRP A 121 -3.10 -14.82 3.40
C TRP A 121 -3.89 -14.06 4.47
N ALA A 122 -4.75 -14.75 5.22
CA ALA A 122 -5.57 -14.12 6.25
C ALA A 122 -4.73 -13.50 7.38
N ILE A 123 -3.66 -14.17 7.80
CA ILE A 123 -2.71 -13.61 8.77
C ILE A 123 -1.98 -12.41 8.18
N ALA A 124 -1.45 -12.54 6.96
CA ALA A 124 -0.67 -11.48 6.30
C ALA A 124 -1.51 -10.21 6.09
N VAL A 125 -2.77 -10.34 5.64
CA VAL A 125 -3.66 -9.18 5.43
C VAL A 125 -4.00 -8.49 6.74
N CYS A 126 -4.28 -9.24 7.82
CA CYS A 126 -4.56 -8.65 9.13
C CYS A 126 -3.33 -7.93 9.69
N LEU A 127 -2.16 -8.55 9.62
CA LEU A 127 -0.90 -7.94 10.07
C LEU A 127 -0.56 -6.69 9.27
N TYR A 128 -0.77 -6.73 7.95
CA TYR A 128 -0.54 -5.57 7.08
C TYR A 128 -1.49 -4.41 7.40
N ILE A 129 -2.79 -4.68 7.55
CA ILE A 129 -3.77 -3.65 7.94
C ILE A 129 -3.37 -3.04 9.29
N LEU A 130 -3.00 -3.88 10.26
CA LEU A 130 -2.56 -3.43 11.58
C LEU A 130 -1.32 -2.55 11.50
N SER A 131 -0.25 -3.01 10.84
CA SER A 131 1.02 -2.27 10.76
C SER A 131 0.84 -0.93 10.05
N PHE A 132 0.08 -0.92 8.96
CA PHE A 132 -0.20 0.30 8.18
C PHE A 132 -1.04 1.30 8.98
N THR A 133 -2.03 0.81 9.74
CA THR A 133 -2.90 1.65 10.57
C THR A 133 -2.13 2.23 11.76
N LEU A 134 -1.32 1.42 12.45
CA LEU A 134 -0.47 1.89 13.54
C LEU A 134 0.53 2.94 13.07
N MET A 135 1.19 2.70 11.93
CA MET A 135 2.10 3.68 11.33
C MET A 135 1.37 5.00 11.04
N SER A 136 0.14 4.94 10.51
CA SER A 136 -0.67 6.13 10.20
C SER A 136 -1.21 6.84 11.44
N LEU A 137 -1.35 6.16 12.58
CA LEU A 137 -1.81 6.74 13.84
C LEU A 137 -0.70 7.46 14.61
N ILE A 138 0.53 6.94 14.50
CA ILE A 138 1.70 7.47 15.21
C ILE A 138 2.33 8.64 14.44
N ASP A 139 2.20 8.68 13.11
CA ASP A 139 2.65 9.83 12.29
C ASP A 139 1.93 11.13 12.75
N GLU A 140 2.71 12.11 13.19
CA GLU A 140 2.25 13.30 13.96
C GLU A 140 1.56 14.37 13.09
N SER A 141 1.53 14.22 11.76
CA SER A 141 0.97 15.18 10.80
C SER A 141 -0.58 15.20 10.75
N ARG A 142 -1.24 15.20 11.91
CA ARG A 142 -2.67 14.90 12.05
C ARG A 142 -3.61 15.99 11.49
N SER A 143 -4.35 15.63 10.44
CA SER A 143 -5.62 16.24 10.06
C SER A 143 -6.82 15.41 10.58
N LYS A 144 -7.98 16.03 10.79
CA LYS A 144 -9.22 15.33 11.25
C LYS A 144 -9.64 14.18 10.34
N SER A 145 -9.29 14.23 9.05
CA SER A 145 -9.55 13.16 8.08
C SER A 145 -8.68 11.91 8.33
N ALA A 146 -7.42 12.07 8.74
CA ALA A 146 -6.52 10.95 9.02
C ALA A 146 -7.02 10.08 10.20
N THR A 147 -7.54 10.70 11.26
CA THR A 147 -8.11 9.97 12.41
C THR A 147 -9.34 9.16 12.03
N ARG A 148 -10.25 9.72 11.22
CA ARG A 148 -11.43 8.99 10.72
C ARG A 148 -11.03 7.81 9.85
N LEU A 149 -10.00 7.98 9.03
CA LEU A 149 -9.49 6.92 8.17
C LEU A 149 -8.86 5.78 8.98
N ALA A 150 -8.13 6.11 10.05
CA ALA A 150 -7.59 5.11 10.95
C ALA A 150 -8.69 4.31 11.68
N GLN A 151 -9.77 4.98 12.14
CA GLN A 151 -10.93 4.29 12.71
C GLN A 151 -11.59 3.33 11.73
N LEU A 152 -11.77 3.76 10.47
CA LEU A 152 -12.29 2.91 9.40
C LEU A 152 -11.41 1.67 9.18
N ARG A 153 -10.08 1.83 9.17
CA ARG A 153 -9.14 0.72 8.99
C ARG A 153 -9.13 -0.24 10.18
N LEU A 154 -9.28 0.26 11.41
CA LEU A 154 -9.46 -0.58 12.60
C LEU A 154 -10.78 -1.36 12.54
N ALA A 155 -11.85 -0.76 12.03
CA ALA A 155 -13.10 -1.48 11.76
C ALA A 155 -12.88 -2.59 10.72
N CYS A 156 -12.20 -2.30 9.59
CA CYS A 156 -11.82 -3.32 8.61
C CYS A 156 -11.00 -4.46 9.23
N LEU A 157 -10.02 -4.13 10.07
CA LEU A 157 -9.20 -5.13 10.78
C LEU A 157 -10.07 -6.03 11.67
N SER A 158 -11.01 -5.45 12.43
CA SER A 158 -11.91 -6.22 13.28
C SER A 158 -12.77 -7.19 12.47
N VAL A 159 -13.34 -6.72 11.35
CA VAL A 159 -14.12 -7.56 10.44
C VAL A 159 -13.25 -8.71 9.90
N CYS A 160 -12.05 -8.40 9.40
CA CYS A 160 -11.13 -9.43 8.91
C CYS A 160 -10.77 -10.45 10.01
N ALA A 161 -10.45 -10.00 11.22
CA ALA A 161 -10.04 -10.88 12.31
C ALA A 161 -11.18 -11.82 12.77
N PHE A 162 -12.42 -11.33 12.83
CA PHE A 162 -13.57 -12.13 13.26
C PHE A 162 -14.15 -13.01 12.14
N CYS A 163 -14.20 -12.51 10.91
CA CYS A 163 -14.79 -13.23 9.79
C CYS A 163 -13.84 -14.25 9.16
N SER A 164 -12.52 -14.02 9.19
CA SER A 164 -11.54 -14.92 8.57
C SER A 164 -11.61 -16.37 9.06
N PRO A 165 -11.61 -16.65 10.37
CA PRO A 165 -11.68 -18.03 10.85
C PRO A 165 -12.93 -18.79 10.36
N ILE A 166 -14.05 -18.09 10.21
CA ILE A 166 -15.34 -18.68 9.82
C ILE A 166 -15.30 -19.18 8.37
N TRP A 167 -14.94 -18.32 7.43
CA TRP A 167 -14.93 -18.72 6.01
C TRP A 167 -13.75 -19.63 5.68
N ILE A 168 -12.60 -19.49 6.37
CA ILE A 168 -11.45 -20.39 6.20
C ILE A 168 -11.83 -21.83 6.56
N ALA A 169 -12.51 -22.04 7.70
CA ALA A 169 -12.93 -23.39 8.10
C ALA A 169 -13.83 -24.04 7.03
N SER A 170 -14.77 -23.29 6.47
CA SER A 170 -15.67 -23.73 5.39
C SER A 170 -14.92 -24.00 4.07
N HIS A 171 -13.91 -23.18 3.75
CA HIS A 171 -13.11 -23.36 2.55
C HIS A 171 -12.15 -24.55 2.65
N LEU A 172 -11.56 -24.80 3.83
CA LEU A 172 -10.74 -25.97 4.08
C LEU A 172 -11.52 -27.28 3.96
N GLU A 173 -12.79 -27.30 4.39
CA GLU A 173 -13.68 -28.44 4.22
C GLU A 173 -13.97 -28.70 2.73
N PHE A 174 -14.15 -27.63 1.94
CA PHE A 174 -14.30 -27.71 0.49
C PHE A 174 -13.06 -28.31 -0.18
N ILE A 175 -11.87 -27.80 0.14
CA ILE A 175 -10.59 -28.31 -0.40
C ILE A 175 -10.45 -29.80 -0.14
N LYS A 176 -10.85 -30.28 1.06
CA LYS A 176 -10.78 -31.70 1.43
C LYS A 176 -11.79 -32.57 0.66
N ARG A 177 -13.00 -32.06 0.43
CA ARG A 177 -14.11 -32.84 -0.15
C ARG A 177 -14.28 -32.70 -1.66
N LYS A 178 -13.69 -31.67 -2.28
CA LYS A 178 -13.76 -31.37 -3.72
C LYS A 178 -15.21 -31.43 -4.27
N THR A 179 -16.11 -30.69 -3.63
CA THR A 179 -17.54 -30.69 -3.99
C THR A 179 -17.82 -29.85 -5.23
N CYS A 180 -18.76 -30.29 -6.10
CA CYS A 180 -19.16 -29.54 -7.30
C CYS A 180 -19.95 -28.24 -7.03
N PHE A 181 -20.34 -27.98 -5.77
CA PHE A 181 -21.22 -26.87 -5.42
C PHE A 181 -20.41 -25.69 -4.87
N THR A 182 -20.61 -24.50 -5.44
CA THR A 182 -20.05 -23.23 -4.96
C THR A 182 -20.82 -22.67 -3.76
N GLU A 183 -22.04 -23.14 -3.55
CA GLU A 183 -22.95 -22.69 -2.50
C GLU A 183 -22.43 -23.07 -1.11
N VAL A 184 -22.41 -22.10 -0.20
CA VAL A 184 -22.11 -22.24 1.22
C VAL A 184 -23.30 -21.76 2.05
N PRO A 185 -23.40 -22.16 3.33
CA PRO A 185 -24.44 -21.60 4.17
C PRO A 185 -24.25 -20.07 4.31
N ILE A 186 -25.36 -19.37 4.51
CA ILE A 186 -25.45 -17.91 4.41
C ILE A 186 -24.42 -17.22 5.33
N ARG A 187 -24.23 -17.76 6.53
CA ARG A 187 -23.28 -17.22 7.52
C ARG A 187 -21.84 -17.20 6.98
N GLU A 188 -21.40 -18.28 6.37
CA GLU A 188 -20.05 -18.44 5.85
C GLU A 188 -19.83 -17.55 4.61
N ALA A 189 -20.83 -17.47 3.71
CA ALA A 189 -20.79 -16.55 2.58
C ALA A 189 -20.71 -15.09 3.05
N LEU A 190 -21.55 -14.67 3.99
CA LEU A 190 -21.53 -13.32 4.53
C LEU A 190 -20.18 -12.99 5.19
N ALA A 191 -19.56 -13.94 5.90
CA ALA A 191 -18.24 -13.77 6.48
C ALA A 191 -17.14 -13.60 5.42
N GLU A 192 -17.19 -14.39 4.34
CA GLU A 192 -16.29 -14.26 3.20
C GLU A 192 -16.44 -12.89 2.52
N TYR A 193 -17.68 -12.50 2.19
CA TYR A 193 -17.98 -11.22 1.54
C TYR A 193 -17.59 -10.04 2.42
N ALA A 194 -17.88 -10.09 3.72
CA ALA A 194 -17.50 -9.04 4.66
C ALA A 194 -15.98 -8.87 4.73
N THR A 195 -15.22 -9.97 4.69
CA THR A 195 -13.76 -9.94 4.67
C THR A 195 -13.25 -9.30 3.37
N VAL A 196 -13.76 -9.73 2.21
CA VAL A 196 -13.37 -9.16 0.91
C VAL A 196 -13.71 -7.66 0.84
N ILE A 197 -14.91 -7.26 1.28
CA ILE A 197 -15.32 -5.86 1.33
C ILE A 197 -14.42 -5.06 2.28
N ALA A 198 -14.09 -5.58 3.45
CA ALA A 198 -13.19 -4.92 4.40
C ALA A 198 -11.79 -4.68 3.81
N VAL A 199 -11.24 -5.67 3.09
CA VAL A 199 -9.97 -5.54 2.37
C VAL A 199 -10.09 -4.51 1.24
N MET A 200 -11.17 -4.51 0.47
CA MET A 200 -11.40 -3.52 -0.60
C MET A 200 -11.50 -2.10 -0.04
N ILE A 201 -12.28 -1.89 1.04
CA ILE A 201 -12.37 -0.60 1.73
C ILE A 201 -11.00 -0.16 2.23
N PHE A 202 -10.21 -1.08 2.80
CA PHE A 202 -8.86 -0.79 3.23
C PHE A 202 -7.97 -0.34 2.06
N VAL A 203 -7.97 -1.04 0.93
CA VAL A 203 -7.21 -0.65 -0.28
C VAL A 203 -7.66 0.72 -0.80
N VAL A 204 -8.97 0.96 -0.89
CA VAL A 204 -9.51 2.26 -1.30
C VAL A 204 -9.08 3.36 -0.33
N SER A 205 -9.04 3.08 0.97
CA SER A 205 -8.55 4.02 1.98
C SER A 205 -7.07 4.39 1.75
N GLN A 206 -6.24 3.45 1.26
CA GLN A 206 -4.84 3.73 0.91
C GLN A 206 -4.75 4.62 -0.33
N LEU A 207 -5.56 4.33 -1.36
CA LEU A 207 -5.64 5.15 -2.57
C LEU A 207 -6.20 6.55 -2.30
N TYR A 208 -7.10 6.69 -1.32
CA TYR A 208 -7.61 8.00 -0.92
C TYR A 208 -6.49 8.89 -0.35
N GLU A 209 -5.60 8.34 0.49
CA GLU A 209 -4.42 9.07 0.97
C GLU A 209 -3.50 9.50 -0.18
N PHE A 210 -3.41 8.71 -1.25
CA PHE A 210 -2.60 9.06 -2.44
C PHE A 210 -2.99 10.39 -3.08
N ARG A 211 -4.28 10.75 -3.07
CA ARG A 211 -4.74 12.04 -3.64
C ARG A 211 -4.05 13.24 -2.97
N HIS A 212 -3.63 13.10 -1.71
CA HIS A 212 -2.91 14.16 -0.99
C HIS A 212 -1.41 14.18 -1.32
N TYR A 213 -0.84 13.12 -1.89
CA TYR A 213 0.56 13.08 -2.35
C TYR A 213 0.75 13.67 -3.76
N TRP A 214 -0.24 13.59 -4.65
CA TRP A 214 -0.15 14.22 -5.98
C TRP A 214 0.00 15.75 -5.90
N GLY A 215 -0.54 16.37 -4.85
CA GLY A 215 -0.34 17.80 -4.56
C GLY A 215 1.11 18.17 -4.19
N LEU A 216 1.93 17.21 -3.76
CA LEU A 216 3.35 17.42 -3.42
C LEU A 216 4.30 17.18 -4.61
N LEU A 217 3.88 16.41 -5.62
CA LEU A 217 4.61 16.20 -6.88
C LEU A 217 4.21 17.23 -7.96
N SER A 218 3.05 17.88 -7.78
CA SER A 218 2.59 18.99 -8.61
C SER A 218 3.20 20.34 -8.22
N CYS A 219 4.29 20.37 -7.44
CA CYS A 219 5.19 21.51 -7.42
C CYS A 219 5.90 21.56 -8.79
N SER A 220 5.17 22.02 -9.81
CA SER A 220 5.78 22.64 -10.98
C SER A 220 6.72 23.75 -10.51
N ASP A 221 7.74 24.05 -11.30
CA ASP A 221 8.88 24.96 -11.09
C ASP A 221 8.58 26.42 -10.64
N HIS A 222 7.41 26.71 -10.07
CA HIS A 222 6.99 28.00 -9.53
C HIS A 222 6.68 28.01 -8.03
N ASP A 223 6.66 26.87 -7.33
CA ASP A 223 6.49 26.83 -5.87
C ASP A 223 7.84 26.79 -5.12
N HIS A 224 8.78 27.67 -5.50
CA HIS A 224 9.97 27.95 -4.70
C HIS A 224 9.69 28.82 -3.46
N HIS A 225 8.43 29.15 -3.18
CA HIS A 225 8.04 29.63 -1.87
C HIS A 225 7.83 28.43 -0.94
N VAL A 226 8.97 27.85 -0.55
CA VAL A 226 9.16 27.35 0.81
C VAL A 226 8.50 28.37 1.73
N GLU A 227 7.52 27.96 2.53
CA GLU A 227 7.16 28.69 3.74
C GLU A 227 8.45 28.78 4.57
N VAL A 228 9.18 29.88 4.34
CA VAL A 228 10.28 30.30 5.18
C VAL A 228 9.62 30.49 6.54
N ASN A 229 9.90 29.58 7.47
CA ASN A 229 9.57 29.75 8.87
C ASN A 229 9.87 31.20 9.24
N ALA A 230 8.87 31.96 9.68
CA ALA A 230 9.04 33.35 10.11
C ALA A 230 10.09 33.49 11.24
N GLU A 231 10.42 32.38 11.92
CA GLU A 231 11.52 32.30 12.88
C GLU A 231 12.91 32.41 12.23
N PHE A 232 13.11 31.87 11.01
CA PHE A 232 14.39 31.87 10.30
C PHE A 232 14.74 33.20 9.63
N GLU A 233 13.75 34.03 9.28
CA GLU A 233 13.97 35.34 8.67
C GLU A 233 14.56 36.36 9.65
N SER A 234 14.28 36.19 10.95
CA SER A 234 14.78 37.09 11.99
C SER A 234 16.27 36.89 12.31
N GLU A 235 16.82 35.70 12.04
CA GLU A 235 18.20 35.34 12.37
C GLU A 235 19.18 35.63 11.22
N TYR A 236 18.69 35.78 9.98
CA TYR A 236 19.52 35.98 8.77
C TYR A 236 19.41 37.34 8.07
N GLN A 237 18.67 38.31 8.62
CA GLN A 237 18.73 39.72 8.17
C GLN A 237 19.79 40.57 8.89
N PRO A 238 21.09 40.36 8.63
CA PRO A 238 22.00 41.51 8.63
C PRO A 238 22.80 41.70 7.33
N ALA A 239 22.60 40.88 6.29
CA ALA A 239 23.46 40.93 5.10
C ALA A 239 22.93 41.76 3.91
N GLU A 240 21.68 42.23 3.92
CA GLU A 240 21.08 42.93 2.75
C GLU A 240 21.13 44.46 2.80
N LYS A 241 21.77 45.06 3.81
CA LYS A 241 21.97 46.52 3.91
C LYS A 241 23.43 46.93 3.72
N GLU A 242 24.02 46.68 2.55
CA GLU A 242 25.03 47.58 1.93
C GLU A 242 25.51 47.05 0.57
N ILE A 243 24.63 46.98 -0.43
CA ILE A 243 25.10 46.97 -1.82
C ILE A 243 25.29 48.43 -2.22
N ARG A 244 26.45 49.00 -1.90
CA ARG A 244 26.90 50.24 -2.54
C ARG A 244 27.12 49.95 -4.02
N PRO A 245 26.64 50.80 -4.95
CA PRO A 245 26.94 50.60 -6.36
C PRO A 245 28.44 50.77 -6.59
N ALA A 246 29.08 49.71 -7.09
CA ALA A 246 30.48 49.76 -7.50
C ALA A 246 30.61 50.70 -8.72
N PRO A 247 31.55 51.65 -8.72
CA PRO A 247 31.78 52.49 -9.90
C PRO A 247 32.36 51.64 -11.04
N ILE A 248 31.60 51.55 -12.14
CA ILE A 248 32.07 50.96 -13.39
C ILE A 248 33.22 51.83 -13.92
N ARG A 249 34.45 51.35 -13.75
CA ARG A 249 35.64 52.01 -14.29
C ARG A 249 36.02 51.36 -15.62
N ASN A 250 35.54 51.95 -16.71
CA ASN A 250 36.04 51.65 -18.06
C ASN A 250 37.56 51.84 -18.09
N ARG A 251 38.31 50.80 -18.46
CA ARG A 251 39.74 50.89 -18.77
C ARG A 251 40.06 50.15 -20.07
N LEU A 252 39.83 50.85 -21.18
CA LEU A 252 40.71 50.78 -22.34
C LEU A 252 41.62 52.02 -22.27
N SER A 253 42.88 51.84 -21.87
CA SER A 253 44.05 52.57 -22.39
C SER A 253 45.30 52.29 -21.52
N THR A 254 46.22 51.55 -22.14
CA THR A 254 47.69 51.65 -22.12
C THR A 254 48.43 52.56 -21.12
N SER A 255 49.50 51.93 -20.60
CA SER A 255 50.87 52.43 -20.44
C SER A 255 51.26 53.41 -19.31
N SER A 256 52.20 52.89 -18.53
CA SER A 256 53.42 53.53 -18.04
C SER A 256 53.45 54.12 -16.62
N SER A 257 54.46 53.62 -15.88
CA SER A 257 55.47 54.41 -15.16
C SER A 257 55.16 55.05 -13.80
N ARG A 258 56.00 54.62 -12.83
CA ARG A 258 56.61 55.33 -11.67
C ARG A 258 55.90 55.35 -10.30
N LYS A 259 56.54 54.61 -9.37
CA LYS A 259 57.16 54.99 -8.08
C LYS A 259 56.56 56.14 -7.22
N SER A 260 56.67 55.91 -5.90
CA SER A 260 56.77 56.86 -4.76
C SER A 260 55.49 56.87 -3.91
N SER A 261 55.42 56.39 -2.65
CA SER A 261 56.10 56.67 -1.37
C SER A 261 55.11 57.34 -0.39
N ASP A 262 55.25 56.99 0.89
CA ASP A 262 54.83 57.69 2.12
C ASP A 262 53.33 57.65 2.50
N ALA A 263 52.93 56.90 3.53
CA ALA A 263 53.07 57.14 4.97
C ALA A 263 52.14 58.25 5.50
N PHE A 264 51.25 57.91 6.45
CA PHE A 264 51.00 58.72 7.66
C PHE A 264 50.18 57.94 8.71
N LEU A 265 50.46 58.29 9.97
CA LEU A 265 50.26 57.59 11.23
C LEU A 265 49.10 58.19 12.07
N VAL A 266 48.62 57.39 13.05
CA VAL A 266 48.23 57.73 14.44
C VAL A 266 46.83 58.29 14.78
N GLY A 267 46.28 57.72 15.88
CA GLY A 267 45.42 58.38 16.89
C GLY A 267 44.12 57.62 17.21
N SER A 268 44.06 56.66 18.15
CA SER A 268 43.84 56.78 19.60
C SER A 268 42.43 57.19 20.07
N MET A 269 41.78 56.25 20.77
CA MET A 269 41.04 56.36 22.05
C MET A 269 39.83 57.31 22.23
N ILE A 270 38.76 56.67 22.73
CA ILE A 270 37.85 57.07 23.82
C ILE A 270 36.88 58.24 23.58
N ALA A 271 35.58 57.92 23.59
CA ALA A 271 34.61 58.39 24.57
C ALA A 271 33.51 57.34 24.72
#